data_AF-A0A6A7AN30-F1
#
_entry.id   AF-A0A6A7AN30-F1
#
_cell.length_a   1.000
_cell.length_b   1.000
_cell.length_c   1.000
_cell.angle_alpha   90.00
_cell.angle_beta   90.00
_cell.angle_gamma   90.00
#
_symmetry.space_group_name_H-M   'P 1'
#
loop_
_entity.id
_entity.type
_entity.pdbx_description
1 polymer ?
#
loop_
_entity_poly.entity_id
_entity_poly.type
_entity_poly.pdbx_seq_one_letter_code
_entity_poly.pdbx_strand_id
1 'polypeptide(L)' 'MYLYAVIDEFDEDVATVIKFPNAFDHKEKIFPGSYMFSPERWTVSKSNPVEKFAVLRKYFDPFSLGTRF' A
#
# COMPACT_ATOMS: atom_id res chain seq x y z
N MET A 1 9.81 2.07 11.76
CA MET A 1 10.52 1.08 10.92
C MET A 1 10.37 1.54 9.48
N TYR A 2 11.46 1.93 8.80
CA TYR A 2 11.43 2.40 7.41
C TYR A 2 11.72 1.22 6.48
N LEU A 3 10.99 1.12 5.36
CA LEU A 3 11.26 0.17 4.30
C LEU A 3 12.27 0.78 3.31
N TYR A 4 13.28 0.02 2.94
CA TYR A 4 14.28 0.39 1.93
C TYR A 4 14.03 -0.46 0.68
N ALA A 5 13.95 0.17 -0.49
CA ALA A 5 14.05 -0.53 -1.77
C ALA A 5 15.18 0.11 -2.57
N VAL A 6 16.12 -0.71 -3.03
CA VAL A 6 17.13 -0.34 -4.02
C VAL A 6 16.48 -0.55 -5.38
N ILE A 7 16.40 0.51 -6.18
CA ILE A 7 15.96 0.44 -7.57
C ILE A 7 17.22 0.67 -8.40
N ASP A 8 17.56 -0.28 -9.26
CA ASP A 8 18.79 -0.25 -10.06
C ASP A 8 18.90 1.00 -10.95
N GLU A 9 20.16 1.45 -11.08
CA GLU A 9 20.72 2.42 -12.01
C GLU A 9 20.27 3.89 -11.87
N PHE A 10 20.79 4.55 -10.83
CA PHE A 10 21.20 5.95 -10.91
C PHE A 10 22.60 6.08 -10.30
N ASP A 11 23.47 6.84 -10.97
CA ASP A 11 24.87 7.21 -10.64
C ASP A 11 25.42 6.65 -9.32
N GLU A 12 26.51 5.88 -9.43
CA GLU A 12 27.10 4.98 -8.41
C GLU A 12 27.45 5.60 -7.04
N ASP A 13 27.29 6.91 -6.84
CA ASP A 13 27.79 7.62 -5.66
C ASP A 13 26.73 8.30 -4.78
N VAL A 14 25.42 8.16 -5.06
CA VAL A 14 24.37 8.69 -4.17
C VAL A 14 23.26 7.68 -3.94
N ALA A 15 23.41 6.88 -2.88
CA ALA A 15 22.33 6.06 -2.35
C ALA A 15 21.13 6.95 -1.98
N THR A 16 20.14 7.03 -2.86
CA THR A 16 18.90 7.76 -2.59
C THR A 16 18.02 6.88 -1.69
N VAL A 17 17.86 7.29 -0.43
CA VAL A 17 16.95 6.61 0.51
C VAL A 17 15.51 6.95 0.11
N ILE A 18 14.87 6.05 -0.65
CA ILE A 18 13.43 6.16 -0.96
C ILE A 18 12.65 5.67 0.26
N LYS A 19 12.15 6.62 1.06
CA LYS A 19 11.21 6.30 2.14
C LYS A 19 9.84 6.01 1.54
N PHE A 20 9.43 4.76 1.60
CA PHE A 20 8.02 4.41 1.41
C PHE A 20 7.30 4.71 2.73
N PRO A 21 6.37 5.69 2.78
CA PRO A 21 5.59 5.89 3.98
C PRO A 21 4.68 4.68 4.18
N ASN A 22 4.91 3.90 5.24
CA ASN A 22 4.04 2.81 5.71
C ASN A 22 2.59 3.24 6.00
N ALA A 23 2.25 4.52 5.84
CA ALA A 23 0.92 5.09 6.01
C ALA A 23 0.07 5.07 4.72
N PHE A 24 0.45 4.30 3.69
CA PHE A 24 -0.30 4.25 2.44
C PHE A 24 -1.74 3.75 2.63
N ASP A 25 -1.93 2.81 3.56
CA ASP A 25 -3.25 2.28 3.93
C ASP A 25 -4.17 3.32 4.58
N HIS A 26 -3.61 4.44 5.05
CA HIS A 26 -4.35 5.58 5.62
C HIS A 26 -4.69 6.68 4.60
N LYS A 27 -4.44 6.45 3.31
CA LYS A 27 -4.83 7.40 2.27
C LYS A 27 -6.34 7.34 2.05
N GLU A 28 -7.07 8.28 2.66
CA GLU A 28 -8.54 8.41 2.56
C GLU A 28 -9.08 8.42 1.11
N LYS A 29 -8.30 8.91 0.14
CA LYS A 29 -8.68 8.87 -1.29
C LYS A 29 -8.81 7.46 -1.85
N ILE A 30 -8.02 6.51 -1.32
CA ILE A 30 -8.04 5.10 -1.73
C ILE A 30 -8.86 4.29 -0.72
N PHE A 31 -8.71 4.58 0.56
CA PHE A 31 -9.34 3.88 1.68
C PHE A 31 -10.27 4.81 2.47
N PRO A 32 -11.50 5.13 2.01
CA PRO A 32 -12.41 6.00 2.75
C PRO A 32 -12.70 5.48 4.16
N GLY A 33 -12.59 6.32 5.18
CA GLY A 33 -12.71 5.91 6.59
C GLY A 33 -11.57 4.98 7.02
N SER A 34 -10.33 5.24 6.60
CA SER A 34 -9.16 4.37 6.84
C SER A 34 -8.80 4.22 8.32
N TYR A 35 -9.22 5.16 9.16
CA TYR A 35 -9.05 5.12 10.61
C TYR A 35 -10.20 4.40 11.33
N MET A 36 -11.22 3.94 10.59
CA MET A 36 -12.34 3.17 11.14
C MET A 36 -12.19 1.69 10.80
N PHE A 37 -12.43 0.83 11.79
CA PHE A 37 -12.52 -0.60 11.55
C PHE A 37 -13.80 -0.90 10.75
N SER A 38 -13.64 -1.36 9.49
CA SER A 38 -14.73 -1.76 8.62
C SER A 38 -14.36 -3.05 7.88
N PRO A 39 -14.71 -4.23 8.44
CA PRO A 39 -14.41 -5.51 7.81
C PRO A 39 -15.16 -5.71 6.49
N GLU A 40 -16.30 -5.04 6.30
CA GLU A 40 -17.14 -5.11 5.10
C GLU A 40 -16.40 -4.62 3.85
N ARG A 41 -15.38 -3.77 4.03
CA ARG A 41 -14.46 -3.31 2.97
C ARG A 41 -13.83 -4.48 2.22
N TRP A 42 -13.59 -5.59 2.90
CA TRP A 42 -12.88 -6.75 2.40
C TRP A 42 -13.81 -7.91 2.00
N THR A 43 -15.12 -7.65 1.94
CA THR A 43 -16.13 -8.65 1.56
C THR A 43 -16.92 -8.14 0.36
N VAL A 44 -17.07 -8.98 -0.66
CA VAL A 44 -17.89 -8.65 -1.84
C VAL A 44 -19.37 -8.68 -1.45
N SER A 45 -20.10 -7.62 -1.80
CA SER A 45 -21.53 -7.50 -1.53
C SER A 45 -22.20 -6.58 -2.55
N LYS A 46 -23.53 -6.45 -2.49
CA LYS A 46 -24.27 -5.49 -3.34
C LYS A 46 -23.80 -4.04 -3.13
N SER A 47 -23.34 -3.68 -1.93
CA SER A 47 -22.82 -2.35 -1.60
C SER A 47 -21.30 -2.22 -1.73
N ASN A 48 -20.59 -3.33 -1.97
CA ASN A 48 -19.14 -3.38 -2.19
C ASN A 48 -18.81 -4.35 -3.34
N PRO A 49 -18.92 -3.89 -4.60
CA PRO A 49 -18.77 -4.76 -5.76
C PRO A 49 -17.31 -5.21 -5.98
N VAL A 50 -17.13 -6.26 -6.78
CA VAL A 50 -15.82 -6.90 -7.05
C VAL A 50 -14.78 -5.91 -7.56
N GLU A 51 -15.18 -4.96 -8.40
CA GLU A 51 -14.26 -3.99 -9.01
C GLU A 51 -13.65 -3.08 -7.93
N LYS A 52 -14.47 -2.63 -6.98
CA LYS A 52 -14.02 -1.82 -5.84
C LYS A 52 -13.09 -2.63 -4.94
N PHE A 53 -13.44 -3.88 -4.65
CA PHE A 53 -12.59 -4.79 -3.87
C PHE A 53 -11.23 -5.03 -4.54
N ALA A 54 -11.20 -5.28 -5.84
CA ALA A 54 -9.97 -5.54 -6.60
C ALA A 54 -9.02 -4.34 -6.60
N VAL A 55 -9.56 -3.12 -6.74
CA VAL A 55 -8.76 -1.88 -6.65
C VAL A 55 -8.12 -1.74 -5.27
N LEU A 56 -8.89 -1.91 -4.20
CA LEU A 56 -8.36 -1.79 -2.83
C LEU A 56 -7.26 -2.83 -2.57
N ARG A 57 -7.46 -4.07 -3.01
CA ARG A 57 -6.49 -5.17 -2.85
C ARG A 57 -5.16 -4.91 -3.57
N LYS A 58 -5.18 -4.20 -4.71
CA LYS A 58 -3.96 -3.82 -5.44
C LYS A 58 -3.08 -2.85 -4.63
N TYR A 59 -3.69 -2.01 -3.81
CA TYR A 59 -3.01 -0.94 -3.08
C TYR A 59 -2.75 -1.29 -1.60
N PHE A 60 -3.45 -2.27 -1.07
CA PHE A 60 -3.29 -2.72 0.31
C PHE A 60 -2.03 -3.54 0.45
N ASP A 61 -1.08 -3.03 1.22
CA ASP A 61 0.24 -3.63 1.38
C ASP A 61 0.69 -3.68 2.84
N PRO A 62 0.06 -4.53 3.66
CA PRO A 62 0.41 -4.66 5.07
C PRO A 62 1.77 -5.34 5.29
N PHE A 63 2.35 -5.97 4.26
CA PHE A 63 3.59 -6.75 4.37
C PHE A 63 4.78 -6.14 3.65
N SER A 64 4.56 -5.01 2.97
CA SER A 64 5.53 -4.34 2.10
C SER A 64 5.80 -5.11 0.79
N LEU A 65 6.28 -4.38 -0.22
CA LEU A 65 6.71 -4.95 -1.49
C LEU A 65 8.09 -5.60 -1.39
N GLY A 66 8.22 -6.81 -1.94
CA GLY A 66 9.50 -7.45 -2.25
C GLY A 66 10.18 -8.27 -1.14
N THR A 67 11.30 -8.89 -1.50
CA THR A 67 12.18 -9.63 -0.59
C THR A 67 13.04 -8.69 0.23
N ARG A 68 13.05 -8.87 1.56
CA ARG A 68 13.84 -8.08 2.52
C ARG A 68 15.29 -8.56 2.60
N PHE A 69 15.98 -8.65 1.47
CA PHE A 69 17.41 -8.99 1.44
C PHE A 69 18.26 -7.72 1.46
#